data_AF-A0A6B2UR03-F1
#
_entry.id   AF-A0A6B2UR03-F1
#
_cell.length_a   1.000
_cell.length_b   1.000
_cell.length_c   1.000
_cell.angle_alpha   90.00
_cell.angle_beta   90.00
_cell.angle_gamma   90.00
#
_symmetry.space_group_name_H-M   'P 1'
#
loop_
_entity.id
_entity.type
_entity.pdbx_description
1 polymer ?
#
loop_
_entity_poly.entity_id
_entity_poly.type
_entity_poly.pdbx_seq_one_letter_code
_entity_poly.pdbx_strand_id
1 'polypeptide(L)' 'MGEPDETRERLDAMREKARELSDSAEHESDPKERERLAQKARRLESLSEQESDMRSGDIYPIE' A
#
# COMPACT_ATOMS: atom_id res chain seq x y z
N MET A 1 7.75 -10.69 21.92
CA MET A 1 8.56 -10.77 20.70
C MET A 1 7.70 -11.40 19.62
N GLY A 2 7.39 -10.67 18.55
CA GLY A 2 6.65 -11.21 17.40
C GLY A 2 5.64 -10.23 16.83
N GLU A 3 6.08 -9.06 16.33
CA GLU A 3 5.20 -8.12 15.60
C GLU A 3 5.89 -7.30 14.45
N PRO A 4 7.18 -7.44 14.08
CA PRO A 4 7.69 -6.74 12.88
C PRO A 4 7.38 -7.48 11.56
N ASP A 5 7.31 -8.81 11.58
CA ASP A 5 7.17 -9.64 10.37
C ASP A 5 5.75 -9.59 9.80
N GLU A 6 4.72 -9.89 10.60
CA GLU A 6 3.31 -9.83 10.18
C GLU A 6 2.88 -8.44 9.68
N THR A 7 3.54 -7.39 10.18
CA THR A 7 3.23 -6.02 9.75
C THR A 7 3.95 -5.65 8.45
N ARG A 8 5.17 -6.14 8.24
CA ARG A 8 5.85 -6.03 6.94
C ARG A 8 5.09 -6.79 5.87
N GLU A 9 4.67 -8.02 6.15
CA GLU A 9 3.84 -8.81 5.26
C GLU A 9 2.53 -8.09 4.91
N ARG A 10 1.89 -7.42 5.88
CA ARG A 10 0.69 -6.62 5.63
C ARG A 10 0.95 -5.39 4.76
N LEU A 11 2.07 -4.69 4.96
CA LEU A 11 2.47 -3.55 4.13
C LEU A 11 2.82 -3.98 2.71
N ASP A 12 3.54 -5.09 2.55
CA ASP A 12 3.86 -5.68 1.25
C ASP A 12 2.60 -6.16 0.53
N ALA A 13 1.65 -6.78 1.24
CA ALA A 13 0.35 -7.16 0.68
C ALA A 13 -0.47 -5.94 0.23
N MET A 14 -0.40 -4.82 0.96
CA MET A 14 -1.06 -3.57 0.55
C MET A 14 -0.43 -2.97 -0.72
N ARG A 15 0.90 -2.98 -0.81
CA ARG A 15 1.65 -2.53 -2.00
C ARG A 15 1.40 -3.41 -3.21
N GLU A 16 1.39 -4.73 -3.02
CA GLU A 16 1.07 -5.69 -4.07
C GLU A 16 -0.34 -5.47 -4.61
N LYS A 17 -1.32 -5.30 -3.71
CA LYS A 17 -2.70 -4.99 -4.10
C LYS A 17 -2.83 -3.65 -4.82
N ALA A 18 -2.05 -2.64 -4.45
CA ALA A 18 -2.02 -1.38 -5.17
C ALA A 18 -1.47 -1.55 -6.60
N ARG A 19 -0.41 -2.35 -6.77
CA ARG A 19 0.13 -2.72 -8.08
C ARG A 19 -0.88 -3.46 -8.94
N GLU A 20 -1.58 -4.44 -8.37
CA GLU A 20 -2.59 -5.22 -9.09
C GLU A 20 -3.77 -4.34 -9.55
N LEU A 21 -4.18 -3.38 -8.72
CA LEU A 21 -5.19 -2.38 -9.09
C LEU A 21 -4.70 -1.41 -10.18
N SER A 22 -3.42 -1.03 -10.16
CA SER A 22 -2.82 -0.18 -11.19
C SER A 22 -2.73 -0.92 -12.52
N ASP A 23 -2.28 -2.17 -12.51
CA ASP A 23 -2.19 -3.03 -13.69
C ASP A 23 -3.59 -3.29 -14.29
N SER A 24 -4.57 -3.57 -13.43
CA SER A 24 -5.98 -3.67 -13.84
C SER A 24 -6.48 -2.37 -14.46
N ALA A 25 -6.07 -1.20 -13.94
CA ALA A 25 -6.42 0.10 -14.52
C ALA A 25 -5.79 0.33 -15.89
N GLU A 26 -4.59 -0.21 -16.15
CA GLU A 26 -3.93 -0.13 -17.46
C GLU A 26 -4.61 -1.01 -18.51
N HIS A 27 -5.14 -2.15 -18.09
CA HIS A 27 -5.92 -3.06 -18.94
C HIS A 27 -7.40 -2.67 -19.07
N GLU A 28 -7.90 -1.79 -18.22
CA GLU A 28 -9.29 -1.33 -18.24
C GLU A 28 -9.56 -0.41 -19.44
N SER A 29 -10.62 -0.74 -20.18
CA SER A 29 -11.03 -0.01 -21.38
C SER A 29 -12.00 1.14 -21.06
N ASP A 30 -12.70 1.05 -19.92
CA ASP A 30 -13.56 2.13 -19.46
C ASP A 30 -12.74 3.22 -18.74
N PRO A 31 -12.75 4.47 -19.23
CA PRO A 31 -11.94 5.54 -18.65
C PRO A 31 -12.33 5.89 -17.21
N LYS A 32 -13.59 5.67 -16.83
CA LYS A 32 -14.09 5.96 -15.48
C LYS A 32 -13.69 4.87 -14.50
N GLU A 33 -13.77 3.60 -14.90
CA GLU A 33 -13.27 2.49 -14.06
C GLU A 33 -11.75 2.49 -13.98
N ARG A 34 -11.03 2.83 -15.06
CA ARG A 34 -9.58 3.07 -15.02
C ARG A 34 -9.20 4.14 -13.99
N GLU A 35 -9.87 5.29 -14.02
CA GLU A 35 -9.60 6.36 -13.04
C GLU A 35 -9.90 5.91 -11.61
N ARG A 36 -10.99 5.16 -11.42
CA ARG A 36 -11.38 4.61 -10.12
C ARG A 36 -10.35 3.62 -9.57
N LEU A 37 -9.86 2.71 -10.42
CA LEU A 37 -8.85 1.73 -10.07
C LEU A 37 -7.51 2.41 -9.75
N ALA A 38 -7.08 3.37 -10.57
CA ALA A 38 -5.88 4.17 -10.34
C ALA A 38 -5.96 4.99 -9.04
N GLN A 39 -7.10 5.61 -8.73
CA GLN A 39 -7.30 6.29 -7.45
C GLN A 39 -7.24 5.32 -6.27
N LYS A 40 -7.81 4.13 -6.42
CA LYS A 40 -7.81 3.10 -5.37
C LYS A 40 -6.40 2.57 -5.11
N ALA A 41 -5.60 2.36 -6.16
CA ALA A 41 -4.19 2.00 -6.07
C ALA A 41 -3.39 3.07 -5.30
N ARG A 42 -3.47 4.34 -5.71
CA ARG A 42 -2.79 5.45 -5.02
C ARG A 42 -3.20 5.57 -3.55
N ARG A 43 -4.49 5.36 -3.25
CA ARG A 43 -4.99 5.43 -1.87
C ARG A 43 -4.40 4.30 -1.02
N LEU A 44 -4.26 3.10 -1.56
CA LEU A 44 -3.64 1.96 -0.88
C LEU A 44 -2.15 2.19 -0.62
N GLU A 45 -1.40 2.73 -1.59
CA GLU A 45 0.00 3.12 -1.39
C GLU A 45 0.13 4.18 -0.29
N SER A 46 -0.67 5.26 -0.37
CA SER A 46 -0.61 6.33 0.62
C SER A 46 -0.99 5.85 2.03
N LEU A 47 -1.94 4.93 2.15
CA LEU A 47 -2.27 4.31 3.44
C LEU A 47 -1.15 3.40 3.95
N SER A 48 -0.49 2.65 3.07
CA SER A 48 0.67 1.82 3.41
C SER A 48 1.85 2.70 3.88
N GLU A 49 2.13 3.80 3.19
CA GLU A 49 3.15 4.76 3.59
C GLU A 49 2.80 5.42 4.93
N GLN A 50 1.55 5.81 5.13
CA GLN A 50 1.12 6.46 6.38
C GLN A 50 1.14 5.50 7.59
N GLU A 51 0.72 4.24 7.42
CA GLU A 51 0.88 3.21 8.46
C GLU A 51 2.37 2.88 8.71
N SER A 52 3.21 2.93 7.67
CA SER A 52 4.66 2.77 7.79
C SER A 52 5.31 3.94 8.52
N ASP A 53 4.95 5.19 8.22
CA ASP A 53 5.54 6.41 8.81
C ASP A 53 5.08 6.63 10.24
N MET A 54 3.80 6.41 10.54
CA MET A 54 3.29 6.46 11.91
C MET A 54 3.98 5.43 12.82
N ARG A 55 4.41 4.30 12.26
CA ARG A 55 5.11 3.24 13.02
C ARG A 55 6.62 3.40 13.00
N SER A 56 7.21 3.99 11.96
CA SER A 56 8.64 4.31 11.91
C SER A 56 9.04 5.38 12.93
N GLY A 57 8.09 6.20 13.40
CA GLY A 57 8.30 7.14 14.51
C GLY A 57 8.64 6.48 15.85
N ASP A 58 8.27 5.21 16.05
CA ASP A 58 8.53 4.43 17.28
C ASP A 58 9.57 3.31 17.08
N ILE A 59 10.15 3.15 15.88
CA ILE A 59 11.20 2.16 15.59
C ILE A 59 12.52 2.88 15.27
N TYR A 60 12.99 3.68 16.23
CA TYR A 60 14.43 3.79 16.48
C TYR A 60 14.66 3.30 17.91
N PRO A 61 15.18 2.07 18.13
CA PRO A 61 15.95 1.85 19.34
C PRO A 61 17.14 2.80 19.26
N ILE A 62 17.12 3.83 20.10
CA ILE A 62 18.31 4.64 20.40
C ILE A 62 19.26 3.64 21.06
N GLU A 63 20.27 3.19 20.32
CA GLU A 63 21.41 2.46 20.89
C GLU A 63 22.33 3.45 21.62
#